data_AF-A0A953X5M5-F1
#
_entry.id   AF-A0A953X5M5-F1
#
_cell.length_a   1.000
_cell.length_b   1.000
_cell.length_c   1.000
_cell.angle_alpha   90.00
_cell.angle_beta   90.00
_cell.angle_gamma   90.00
#
_symmetry.space_group_name_H-M   'P 1'
#
loop_
_entity.id
_entity.type
_entity.pdbx_description
1 polymer ?
#
loop_
_entity_poly.entity_id
_entity_poly.type
_entity_poly.pdbx_seq_one_letter_code
_entity_poly.pdbx_strand_id
1 'polypeptide(L)'
;LVGVFLQMAAGALVAGLDAGRTYNDWPLMAGELVPSHYFETALGVRSLFEGRAATQFNHRLIAYTIWLCSVAAAWVFRRTPQGRSFTILAALVTAQALWGIVTLLNTAPMNLSLLHQALGVIVTLAAVRLAWLVSDRKA
;
A
#
# COMPACT_ATOMS: atom_id res chain seq x y z
N LEU A 1 -1.89 11.53 2.93
CA LEU A 1 -0.42 11.68 3.03
C LEU A 1 0.17 10.74 4.08
N VAL A 2 -0.21 10.86 5.37
CA VAL A 2 0.29 9.97 6.44
C VAL A 2 0.16 8.48 6.10
N GLY A 3 -1.03 8.04 5.65
CA GLY A 3 -1.22 6.65 5.23
C GLY A 3 -0.27 6.20 4.11
N VAL A 4 0.04 7.07 3.15
CA VAL A 4 0.98 6.75 2.05
C VAL A 4 2.40 6.55 2.59
N PHE A 5 2.85 7.38 3.54
CA PHE A 5 4.15 7.17 4.20
C PHE A 5 4.19 5.87 5.00
N LEU A 6 3.11 5.56 5.74
CA LEU A 6 3.00 4.29 6.45
C LEU A 6 3.05 3.09 5.48
N GLN A 7 2.39 3.19 4.32
CA GLN A 7 2.43 2.15 3.29
C GLN A 7 3.82 1.95 2.70
N MET A 8 4.56 3.04 2.47
CA MET A 8 5.95 2.98 2.01
C MET A 8 6.85 2.29 3.05
N ALA A 9 6.71 2.64 4.33
CA ALA A 9 7.45 2.00 5.41
C ALA A 9 7.10 0.51 5.55
N ALA A 10 5.81 0.16 5.52
CA ALA A 10 5.36 -1.23 5.54
C ALA A 10 5.88 -2.03 4.32
N GLY A 11 5.91 -1.41 3.13
CA GLY A 11 6.47 -2.01 1.93
C GLY A 11 7.97 -2.27 2.01
N ALA A 12 8.72 -1.39 2.67
CA ALA A 12 10.14 -1.59 2.95
C ALA A 12 10.38 -2.80 3.88
N LEU A 13 9.55 -2.99 4.91
CA LEU A 13 9.62 -4.17 5.77
C LEU A 13 9.33 -5.47 5.00
N VAL A 14 8.29 -5.45 4.14
CA VAL A 14 7.96 -6.59 3.27
C VAL A 14 9.12 -6.98 2.37
N ALA A 15 9.78 -5.99 1.76
CA ALA A 15 10.93 -6.21 0.90
C ALA A 15 12.14 -6.73 1.70
N GLY A 16 12.41 -6.17 2.88
CA GLY A 16 13.53 -6.59 3.72
C GLY A 16 13.39 -7.99 4.32
N LEU A 17 12.17 -8.48 4.51
CA LEU A 17 11.88 -9.80 5.07
C LEU A 17 11.60 -10.87 4.00
N ASP A 18 11.64 -10.52 2.71
CA ASP A 18 11.16 -11.37 1.61
C ASP A 18 9.72 -11.89 1.83
N ALA A 19 8.89 -11.11 2.52
CA ALA A 19 7.56 -11.53 2.92
C ALA A 19 6.65 -11.70 1.70
N GLY A 20 6.84 -10.87 0.66
CA GLY A 20 6.13 -10.98 -0.62
C GLY A 20 6.52 -12.20 -1.47
N ARG A 21 7.66 -12.85 -1.19
CA ARG A 21 8.03 -14.14 -1.81
C ARG A 21 7.45 -15.34 -1.05
N THR A 22 7.12 -15.14 0.23
CA THR A 22 6.64 -16.19 1.14
C THR A 22 5.12 -16.34 1.07
N TYR A 23 4.40 -15.22 1.13
CA TYR A 23 2.95 -15.17 1.04
C TYR A 23 2.56 -14.51 -0.28
N ASN A 24 2.62 -15.29 -1.37
CA ASN A 24 2.53 -14.85 -2.76
C ASN A 24 1.18 -15.14 -3.44
N ASP A 25 0.19 -15.65 -2.70
CA ASP A 25 -1.20 -15.79 -3.13
C ASP A 25 -2.03 -14.54 -2.81
N TRP A 26 -3.16 -14.39 -3.50
CA TRP A 26 -4.12 -13.31 -3.30
C TRP A 26 -5.52 -13.79 -3.74
N PRO A 27 -6.62 -13.45 -3.02
CA PRO A 27 -6.69 -12.55 -1.87
C PRO A 27 -6.27 -13.19 -0.53
N LEU A 28 -6.11 -14.52 -0.52
CA LEU A 28 -5.65 -15.29 0.63
C LEU A 28 -4.16 -15.08 0.90
N MET A 29 -3.70 -15.61 2.03
CA MET A 29 -2.31 -15.69 2.46
C MET A 29 -2.03 -17.11 2.93
N ALA A 30 -1.33 -17.88 2.09
CA ALA A 30 -1.15 -19.33 2.24
C ALA A 30 -2.49 -20.07 2.44
N GLY A 31 -3.53 -19.68 1.68
CA GLY A 31 -4.86 -20.30 1.76
C GLY A 31 -5.76 -19.76 2.89
N GLU A 32 -5.30 -18.80 3.68
CA GLU A 32 -6.05 -18.23 4.80
C GLU A 32 -6.36 -16.73 4.59
N LEU A 33 -7.48 -16.24 5.12
CA LEU A 33 -7.78 -14.79 5.06
C LEU A 33 -6.92 -13.98 6.03
N VAL A 34 -6.73 -14.50 7.24
CA VAL A 34 -5.80 -13.99 8.24
C VAL A 34 -4.78 -15.09 8.50
N PRO A 35 -3.48 -14.85 8.31
CA PRO A 35 -2.49 -15.91 8.43
C PRO A 35 -2.38 -16.39 9.87
N SER A 36 -2.39 -17.70 10.07
CA SER A 36 -2.24 -18.41 11.34
C SER A 36 -0.93 -18.04 12.06
N HIS A 37 0.12 -17.75 11.29
CA HIS A 37 1.40 -17.28 11.80
C HIS A 37 1.52 -15.75 11.95
N TYR A 38 0.40 -15.03 12.06
CA TYR A 38 0.41 -13.58 12.28
C TYR A 38 1.17 -13.18 13.55
N PHE A 39 1.03 -13.96 14.64
CA PHE A 39 1.83 -13.80 15.84
C PHE A 39 2.73 -15.03 16.04
N GLU A 40 3.99 -14.88 15.67
CA GLU A 40 5.00 -15.89 15.94
C GLU A 40 5.39 -15.87 17.42
N THR A 41 5.24 -17.01 18.12
CA THR A 41 5.51 -17.13 19.57
C THR A 41 6.92 -16.69 19.94
N ALA A 42 7.91 -16.97 19.07
CA ALA A 42 9.32 -16.59 19.30
C ALA A 42 9.56 -15.07 19.21
N LEU A 43 8.72 -14.34 18.48
CA LEU A 43 8.86 -12.89 18.28
C LEU A 43 7.90 -12.09 19.19
N GLY A 44 6.77 -12.67 19.59
CA GLY A 44 5.73 -11.96 20.34
C GLY A 44 5.26 -10.73 19.56
N VAL A 45 5.24 -9.56 20.21
CA VAL A 45 4.82 -8.28 19.59
C VAL A 45 5.72 -7.87 18.42
N ARG A 46 7.00 -8.28 18.42
CA ARG A 46 7.92 -7.99 17.31
C ARG A 46 7.46 -8.62 16.00
N SER A 47 6.64 -9.69 16.05
CA SER A 47 6.08 -10.33 14.87
C SER A 47 5.34 -9.33 13.97
N LEU A 48 4.75 -8.27 14.53
CA LEU A 48 4.09 -7.19 13.77
C LEU A 48 5.00 -6.48 12.76
N PHE A 49 6.32 -6.48 13.00
CA PHE A 49 7.32 -5.77 12.19
C PHE A 49 8.41 -6.67 11.63
N GLU A 50 8.67 -7.81 12.27
CA GLU A 50 9.74 -8.75 11.92
C GLU A 50 9.21 -10.10 11.40
N GLY A 51 7.93 -10.40 11.66
CA GLY A 51 7.28 -11.61 11.18
C GLY A 51 6.84 -11.46 9.73
N ARG A 52 7.15 -12.44 8.88
CA ARG A 52 6.81 -12.41 7.44
C ARG A 52 5.30 -12.34 7.21
N ALA A 53 4.53 -13.09 8.00
CA ALA A 53 3.08 -13.15 7.86
C ALA A 53 2.43 -11.80 8.22
N ALA A 54 2.76 -11.28 9.40
CA ALA A 54 2.18 -10.04 9.89
C ALA A 54 2.60 -8.82 9.06
N THR A 55 3.87 -8.71 8.68
CA THR A 55 4.32 -7.59 7.84
C THR A 55 3.61 -7.55 6.49
N GLN A 56 3.48 -8.70 5.82
CA GLN A 56 2.75 -8.79 4.55
C GLN A 56 1.26 -8.53 4.72
N PHE A 57 0.63 -9.09 5.76
CA PHE A 57 -0.79 -8.87 6.04
C PHE A 57 -1.09 -7.40 6.33
N ASN A 58 -0.30 -6.78 7.20
CA ASN A 58 -0.44 -5.36 7.56
C ASN A 58 -0.27 -4.46 6.34
N HIS A 59 0.75 -4.73 5.50
CA HIS A 59 0.97 -4.01 4.25
C HIS A 59 -0.24 -4.09 3.30
N ARG A 60 -0.87 -5.27 3.17
CA ARG A 60 -2.10 -5.45 2.36
C ARG A 60 -3.29 -4.68 2.95
N LEU A 61 -3.49 -4.75 4.26
CA LEU A 61 -4.61 -4.10 4.94
C LEU A 61 -4.53 -2.57 4.85
N ILE A 62 -3.33 -2.01 5.04
CA ILE A 62 -3.08 -0.58 4.88
C ILE A 62 -3.32 -0.17 3.41
N ALA A 63 -2.84 -0.95 2.43
CA ALA A 63 -3.10 -0.71 1.01
C ALA A 63 -4.60 -0.65 0.69
N TYR A 64 -5.40 -1.63 1.15
CA TYR A 64 -6.84 -1.64 0.91
C TYR A 64 -7.54 -0.43 1.54
N THR A 65 -7.12 -0.05 2.75
CA THR A 65 -7.65 1.14 3.44
C THR A 65 -7.36 2.41 2.65
N ILE A 66 -6.11 2.59 2.20
CA ILE A 66 -5.71 3.75 1.38
C ILE A 66 -6.46 3.78 0.05
N TRP A 67 -6.59 2.62 -0.61
CA TRP A 67 -7.31 2.51 -1.87
C TRP A 67 -8.77 2.94 -1.71
N LEU A 68 -9.49 2.36 -0.73
CA LEU A 68 -10.87 2.71 -0.45
C LEU A 68 -11.04 4.20 -0.12
N CYS A 69 -10.19 4.74 0.76
CA CYS A 69 -10.19 6.17 1.11
C CYS A 69 -9.91 7.06 -0.11
N SER A 70 -9.01 6.65 -1.01
CA SER A 70 -8.67 7.44 -2.20
C SER A 70 -9.84 7.51 -3.19
N VAL A 71 -10.53 6.38 -3.41
CA VAL A 71 -11.72 6.30 -4.28
C VAL A 71 -12.88 7.09 -3.68
N ALA A 72 -13.13 6.93 -2.37
CA ALA A 72 -14.15 7.69 -1.67
C ALA A 72 -13.86 9.21 -1.74
N ALA A 73 -12.62 9.63 -1.52
CA ALA A 73 -12.23 11.03 -1.62
C ALA A 73 -12.40 11.58 -3.05
N ALA A 74 -12.04 10.80 -4.08
CA ALA A 74 -12.31 11.18 -5.46
C ALA A 74 -13.80 11.41 -5.72
N TRP A 75 -14.67 10.54 -5.19
CA TRP A 75 -16.13 10.71 -5.31
C TRP A 75 -16.66 11.93 -4.56
N VAL A 76 -16.25 12.13 -3.31
CA VAL A 76 -16.71 13.23 -2.46
C VAL A 76 -16.28 14.58 -3.01
N PHE A 77 -15.02 14.70 -3.44
CA PHE A 77 -14.44 15.98 -3.88
C PHE A 77 -14.53 16.22 -5.39
N ARG A 78 -15.21 15.36 -6.17
CA ARG A 78 -15.30 15.45 -7.65
C ARG A 78 -15.83 16.78 -8.19
N ARG A 79 -16.65 17.50 -7.41
CA ARG A 79 -17.23 18.80 -7.78
C ARG A 79 -16.45 20.01 -7.23
N THR A 80 -15.33 19.78 -6.55
CA THR A 80 -14.45 20.85 -6.09
C THR A 80 -13.42 21.21 -7.17
N PRO A 81 -12.77 22.40 -7.09
CA PRO A 81 -11.71 22.76 -8.04
C PRO A 81 -10.53 21.76 -8.11
N GLN A 82 -10.37 20.92 -7.09
CA GLN A 82 -9.30 19.93 -6.93
C GLN A 82 -9.80 18.52 -7.23
N GLY A 83 -11.07 18.36 -7.66
CA GLY A 83 -11.66 17.06 -7.96
C GLY A 83 -10.79 16.24 -8.92
N ARG A 84 -10.20 16.89 -9.95
CA ARG A 84 -9.24 16.23 -10.85
C ARG A 84 -8.01 15.69 -10.13
N SER A 85 -7.44 16.43 -9.17
CA SER A 85 -6.27 15.97 -8.40
C SER A 85 -6.63 14.78 -7.49
N PHE A 86 -7.82 14.76 -6.88
CA PHE A 86 -8.29 13.60 -6.13
C PHE A 86 -8.50 12.38 -7.03
N THR A 87 -9.11 12.55 -8.21
CA THR A 87 -9.29 11.46 -9.19
C THR A 87 -7.97 10.91 -9.68
N ILE A 88 -6.99 11.77 -9.98
CA ILE A 88 -5.64 11.34 -10.38
C ILE A 88 -4.99 10.52 -9.26
N LEU A 89 -5.07 10.97 -8.01
CA LEU A 89 -4.51 10.21 -6.89
C LEU A 89 -5.18 8.84 -6.74
N ALA A 90 -6.51 8.77 -6.84
CA ALA A 90 -7.23 7.49 -6.76
C ALA A 90 -6.86 6.53 -7.91
N ALA A 91 -6.69 7.05 -9.12
CA ALA A 91 -6.22 6.26 -10.26
C ALA A 91 -4.80 5.72 -10.04
N LEU A 92 -3.88 6.55 -9.55
CA LEU A 92 -2.51 6.13 -9.24
C LEU A 92 -2.46 5.10 -8.12
N VAL A 93 -3.24 5.27 -7.05
CA VAL A 93 -3.35 4.29 -5.95
C VAL A 93 -3.94 2.97 -6.46
N THR A 94 -4.94 3.02 -7.35
CA THR A 94 -5.51 1.82 -7.97
C THR A 94 -4.46 1.10 -8.82
N ALA A 95 -3.73 1.82 -9.67
CA ALA A 95 -2.64 1.25 -10.45
C ALA A 95 -1.54 0.62 -9.56
N GLN A 96 -1.19 1.30 -8.47
CA GLN A 96 -0.22 0.80 -7.50
C GLN A 96 -0.69 -0.50 -6.83
N ALA A 97 -1.94 -0.57 -6.41
CA ALA A 97 -2.51 -1.75 -5.78
C ALA A 97 -2.57 -2.95 -6.75
N LEU A 98 -3.05 -2.72 -7.97
CA LEU A 98 -3.09 -3.74 -9.02
C LEU A 98 -1.69 -4.25 -9.37
N TRP A 99 -0.73 -3.33 -9.55
CA TRP A 99 0.65 -3.70 -9.82
C TRP A 99 1.28 -4.47 -8.65
N GLY A 100 0.96 -4.09 -7.40
CA GLY A 100 1.38 -4.83 -6.21
C GLY A 100 0.88 -6.27 -6.20
N ILE A 101 -0.39 -6.49 -6.57
CA ILE A 101 -0.98 -7.84 -6.71
C ILE A 101 -0.28 -8.62 -7.83
N VAL A 102 0.00 -7.99 -8.98
CA VAL A 102 0.74 -8.65 -10.06
C VAL A 102 2.15 -9.06 -9.61
N THR A 103 2.89 -8.14 -8.97
CA THR A 103 4.22 -8.43 -8.41
C THR A 103 4.17 -9.61 -7.44
N LEU A 104 3.18 -9.60 -6.54
CA LEU A 104 2.95 -10.64 -5.53
C LEU A 104 2.69 -12.01 -6.15
N LEU A 105 1.73 -12.11 -7.07
CA LEU A 105 1.33 -13.35 -7.74
C LEU A 105 2.47 -13.95 -8.58
N ASN A 106 3.44 -13.15 -8.96
CA ASN A 106 4.65 -13.59 -9.66
C ASN A 106 5.83 -13.89 -8.72
N THR A 107 5.59 -13.96 -7.40
CA THR A 107 6.63 -14.22 -6.36
C THR A 107 7.67 -13.10 -6.26
N ALA A 108 7.23 -11.86 -6.42
CA ALA A 108 8.02 -10.63 -6.23
C ALA A 108 9.39 -10.64 -6.94
N PRO A 109 9.47 -10.91 -8.26
CA PRO A 109 10.73 -10.88 -8.99
C PRO A 109 11.25 -9.44 -9.03
N MET A 110 12.58 -9.29 -9.07
CA MET A 110 13.26 -7.99 -8.86
C MET A 110 12.72 -6.88 -9.76
N ASN A 111 12.53 -7.16 -11.04
CA ASN A 111 12.02 -6.20 -12.02
C ASN A 111 10.61 -5.68 -11.66
N LEU A 112 9.68 -6.57 -11.30
CA LEU A 112 8.31 -6.16 -10.93
C LEU A 112 8.30 -5.42 -9.58
N SER A 113 9.12 -5.86 -8.63
CA SER A 113 9.30 -5.23 -7.32
C SER A 113 9.86 -3.81 -7.44
N LEU A 114 10.87 -3.59 -8.29
CA LEU A 114 11.43 -2.26 -8.54
C LEU A 114 10.41 -1.32 -9.19
N LEU A 115 9.65 -1.81 -10.17
CA LEU A 115 8.58 -1.02 -10.78
C LEU A 115 7.47 -0.68 -9.77
N HIS A 116 7.12 -1.63 -8.89
CA HIS A 116 6.16 -1.38 -7.81
C HIS A 116 6.65 -0.28 -6.84
N GLN A 117 7.93 -0.28 -6.49
CA GLN A 117 8.52 0.77 -5.65
C GLN A 117 8.54 2.13 -6.36
N ALA A 118 8.90 2.16 -7.65
CA ALA A 118 8.89 3.38 -8.45
C ALA A 118 7.48 4.00 -8.57
N LEU A 119 6.46 3.18 -8.81
CA LEU A 119 5.06 3.62 -8.80
C LEU A 119 4.65 4.14 -7.40
N GLY A 120 5.13 3.52 -6.32
CA GLY A 120 4.94 4.00 -4.95
C GLY A 120 5.50 5.41 -4.70
N VAL A 121 6.66 5.71 -5.27
CA VAL A 121 7.23 7.07 -5.26
C VAL A 121 6.33 8.06 -6.00
N ILE A 122 5.81 7.69 -7.16
CA ILE A 122 4.88 8.52 -7.94
C ILE A 122 3.59 8.81 -7.14
N VAL A 123 3.01 7.80 -6.48
CA VAL A 123 1.85 7.98 -5.59
C VAL A 123 2.19 8.94 -4.44
N THR A 124 3.37 8.81 -3.85
CA THR A 124 3.83 9.69 -2.76
C THR A 124 3.92 11.14 -3.20
N LEU A 125 4.56 11.40 -4.36
CA LEU A 125 4.65 12.75 -4.93
C LEU A 125 3.28 13.34 -5.25
N ALA A 126 2.36 12.54 -5.83
CA ALA A 126 1.00 12.96 -6.10
C ALA A 126 0.23 13.31 -4.80
N ALA A 127 0.43 12.52 -3.73
CA ALA A 127 -0.19 12.76 -2.44
C ALA A 127 0.35 14.02 -1.76
N VAL A 128 1.65 14.30 -1.85
CA VAL A 128 2.27 15.55 -1.36
C VAL A 128 1.71 16.75 -2.13
N ARG A 129 1.68 16.68 -3.47
CA ARG A 129 1.12 17.75 -4.31
C ARG A 129 -0.34 18.03 -3.97
N LEU A 130 -1.16 16.99 -3.78
CA LEU A 130 -2.55 17.16 -3.39
C LEU A 130 -2.67 17.82 -2.01
N ALA A 131 -1.85 17.41 -1.04
CA ALA A 131 -1.85 18.01 0.29
C ALA A 131 -1.54 19.51 0.24
N TRP A 132 -0.52 19.90 -0.54
CA TRP A 132 -0.16 21.30 -0.77
C TRP A 132 -1.29 22.12 -1.41
N LEU A 133 -1.92 21.60 -2.48
CA LEU A 133 -3.04 22.29 -3.14
C LEU A 133 -4.27 22.49 -2.25
N VAL A 134 -4.44 21.66 -1.23
CA VAL A 134 -5.55 21.75 -0.28
C VAL A 134 -5.20 22.63 0.92
N SER A 135 -3.92 22.72 1.31
CA SER A 135 -3.47 23.61 2.40
C SER A 135 -3.47 25.08 2.01
N ASP A 136 -3.09 25.41 0.77
CA ASP A 136 -2.91 26.80 0.31
C ASP A 136 -4.22 27.60 0.22
N ARG A 137 -5.38 26.97 0.38
CA ARG A 137 -6.68 27.68 0.46
C ARG A 137 -7.09 28.10 1.86
N LYS A 138 -6.25 27.83 2.86
CA LYS A 138 -6.46 28.31 4.24
C LYS A 138 -5.61 29.55 4.59
N ALA A 139 -4.84 30.07 3.64
CA ALA A 139 -4.13 31.36 3.74
C ALA A 139 -4.81 32.39 2.84
#